data_AF-A0A850PG09-F1
#
_entry.id   AF-A0A850PG09-F1
#
_cell.length_a   1.000
_cell.length_b   1.000
_cell.length_c   1.000
_cell.angle_alpha   90.00
_cell.angle_beta   90.00
_cell.angle_gamma   90.00
#
_symmetry.space_group_name_H-M   'P 1'
#
loop_
_entity.id
_entity.type
_entity.pdbx_description
1 polymer ?
#
loop_
_entity_poly.entity_id
_entity_poly.type
_entity_poly.pdbx_seq_one_letter_code
_entity_poly.pdbx_strand_id
1 'polypeptide(L)' 'MKERRPLVMMVRKAPFHAGHIKNMLAVTEMGGIIHPPVPAFYTKQQSGGDIVDHCIARALVRY' A
#
# COMPACT_ATOMS: atom_id res chain seq x y z
N MET A 1 3.49 3.70 -15.59
CA MET A 1 2.55 4.73 -16.12
C MET A 1 2.28 4.68 -17.59
N LYS A 2 3.29 4.44 -18.43
CA LYS A 2 3.21 4.60 -19.90
C LYS A 2 1.89 4.09 -20.52
N GLU A 3 1.51 2.86 -20.19
CA GLU A 3 0.30 2.20 -20.72
C GLU A 3 -1.00 2.62 -20.01
N ARG A 4 -0.94 3.61 -19.11
CA ARG A 4 -2.04 4.12 -18.26
C ARG A 4 -2.83 3.05 -17.49
N ARG A 5 -2.24 1.87 -17.30
CA ARG A 5 -2.79 0.81 -16.46
C ARG A 5 -2.66 1.19 -14.98
N PRO A 6 -3.65 0.81 -14.15
CA PRO A 6 -3.53 0.99 -12.71
C PRO A 6 -2.28 0.32 -12.13
N LEU A 7 -1.60 1.02 -11.22
CA LEU A 7 -0.45 0.50 -10.48
C LEU A 7 -0.64 0.81 -8.99
N VAL A 8 -0.65 -0.25 -8.17
CA VAL A 8 -0.69 -0.18 -6.70
C VAL A 8 0.58 -0.78 -6.16
N MET A 9 1.21 -0.10 -5.19
CA MET A 9 2.43 -0.56 -4.53
C MET A 9 2.22 -0.67 -3.02
N MET A 10 2.39 -1.88 -2.50
CA MET A 10 2.35 -2.16 -1.06
C MET A 10 3.74 -2.07 -0.42
N VAL A 11 4.22 -0.85 -0.20
CA VAL A 11 5.58 -0.61 0.35
C VAL A 11 5.64 -0.97 1.83
N ARG A 12 6.59 -1.84 2.22
CA ARG A 12 6.80 -2.25 3.63
C ARG A 12 8.24 -1.96 4.09
N LYS A 13 8.44 -0.86 4.82
CA LYS A 13 9.70 -0.51 5.49
C LYS A 13 9.43 0.36 6.71
N ALA A 14 10.26 0.25 7.74
CA ALA A 14 10.26 1.15 8.89
C ALA A 14 11.68 1.21 9.50
N PRO A 15 12.18 2.41 9.88
CA PRO A 15 11.66 3.72 9.52
C PRO A 15 11.86 4.04 8.03
N PHE A 16 11.16 5.06 7.52
CA PHE A 16 11.44 5.62 6.20
C PHE A 16 12.51 6.71 6.30
N HIS A 17 13.50 6.68 5.40
CA HIS A 17 14.38 7.81 5.17
C HIS A 17 13.86 8.68 4.02
N ALA A 18 14.39 9.89 3.87
CA ALA A 18 13.94 10.86 2.86
C ALA A 18 13.90 10.30 1.42
N GLY A 19 14.87 9.47 1.02
CA GLY A 19 14.85 8.78 -0.28
C GLY A 19 13.61 7.91 -0.53
N HIS A 20 13.11 7.17 0.47
CA HIS A 20 11.88 6.40 0.33
C HIS A 20 10.68 7.31 0.06
N ILE A 21 10.58 8.42 0.81
CA ILE A 21 9.48 9.38 0.68
C ILE A 21 9.52 10.05 -0.70
N LYS A 22 10.71 10.47 -1.17
CA LYS A 22 10.88 11.05 -2.51
C LYS A 22 10.44 10.10 -3.62
N ASN A 23 10.80 8.82 -3.53
CA ASN A 23 10.41 7.83 -4.53
C ASN A 23 8.91 7.54 -4.49
N MET A 24 8.33 7.41 -3.29
CA MET A 24 6.88 7.20 -3.13
C MET A 24 6.08 8.39 -3.65
N LEU A 25 6.54 9.62 -3.38
CA LEU A 25 5.95 10.84 -3.93
C LEU A 25 5.98 10.84 -5.45
N ALA A 26 7.13 10.56 -6.06
CA ALA A 26 7.26 10.53 -7.52
C ALA A 26 6.30 9.50 -8.16
N VAL A 27 6.15 8.31 -7.56
CA VAL A 27 5.17 7.31 -8.01
C VAL A 27 3.75 7.86 -7.94
N THR A 28 3.39 8.52 -6.84
CA THR A 28 2.07 9.16 -6.68
C THR A 28 1.83 10.27 -7.69
N GLU A 29 2.81 11.15 -7.93
CA GLU A 29 2.72 12.25 -8.91
C GLU A 29 2.54 11.72 -10.35
N MET A 30 3.11 10.57 -10.65
CA MET A 30 2.92 9.92 -11.95
C MET A 30 1.53 9.24 -12.07
N GLY A 31 0.74 9.16 -10.98
CA GLY A 31 -0.60 8.55 -10.96
C GLY A 31 -0.66 7.12 -10.40
N GLY A 32 0.35 6.70 -9.65
CA GLY A 32 0.44 5.38 -9.02
C GLY A 32 -0.05 5.46 -7.59
N ILE A 33 -0.52 4.35 -7.04
CA ILE A 33 -1.03 4.33 -5.67
C ILE A 33 0.00 3.71 -4.74
N ILE A 34 0.42 4.46 -3.72
CA ILE A 34 1.20 3.95 -2.60
C ILE A 34 0.23 3.53 -1.50
N HIS A 35 0.15 2.22 -1.25
CA HIS A 35 -0.77 1.62 -0.28
C HIS A 35 -0.01 0.70 0.69
N PRO A 36 0.79 1.25 1.63
CA PRO A 36 1.56 0.43 2.56
C PRO A 36 0.61 -0.47 3.38
N PRO A 37 1.03 -1.70 3.76
CA PRO A 37 0.24 -2.52 4.66
C PRO A 37 0.21 -1.87 6.04
N VAL A 38 -0.91 -1.25 6.38
CA VAL A 38 -1.18 -0.66 7.70
C VAL A 38 -2.30 -1.47 8.36
N PRO A 39 -1.96 -2.45 9.23
CA PRO A 39 -2.95 -3.28 9.91
C PRO A 39 -3.97 -2.44 10.68
N ALA A 40 -5.24 -2.69 10.38
CA ALA A 40 -6.37 -2.07 11.06
C ALA A 40 -6.87 -2.96 12.19
N PHE A 41 -6.29 -2.83 13.38
CA PHE A 41 -6.64 -3.67 14.54
C PHE A 41 -8.06 -3.43 15.11
N TYR A 42 -8.77 -2.40 14.63
CA TYR A 42 -10.18 -2.16 14.99
C TYR A 42 -11.14 -3.22 14.42
N THR A 43 -10.70 -4.10 13.52
CA THR A 43 -11.52 -5.18 12.95
C THR A 43 -11.41 -6.50 13.72
N LYS A 44 -10.79 -6.53 14.91
CA LYS A 44 -10.68 -7.70 15.79
C LYS A 44 -10.22 -8.98 15.07
N GLN A 45 -9.19 -8.85 14.22
CA GLN A 45 -8.53 -9.99 13.58
C GLN A 45 -8.09 -11.02 14.62
N GLN A 46 -8.36 -12.30 14.35
CA GLN A 46 -8.05 -13.43 15.22
C GLN A 46 -6.71 -14.08 14.86
N SER A 47 -6.23 -13.86 13.64
CA SER A 47 -5.00 -14.46 13.14
C SER A 47 -4.12 -13.46 12.38
N GLY A 48 -2.84 -13.80 12.22
CA GLY A 48 -1.96 -13.08 11.31
C GLY A 48 -2.42 -13.13 9.85
N GLY A 49 -3.10 -14.21 9.45
CA GLY A 49 -3.72 -14.34 8.13
C GLY A 49 -4.82 -13.29 7.93
N ASP A 50 -5.68 -13.10 8.92
CA ASP A 50 -6.77 -12.11 8.86
C ASP A 50 -6.23 -10.68 8.67
N ILE A 51 -5.06 -10.39 9.26
CA ILE A 51 -4.39 -9.09 9.08
C ILE A 51 -3.93 -8.92 7.63
N VAL A 52 -3.34 -9.97 7.05
CA VAL A 52 -2.89 -9.99 5.65
C VAL A 52 -4.07 -9.84 4.70
N ASP A 53 -5.12 -10.63 4.89
CA ASP A 53 -6.34 -10.61 4.08
C ASP A 53 -7.01 -9.24 4.12
N HIS A 54 -7.09 -8.62 5.31
CA HIS A 54 -7.61 -7.27 5.45
C HIS A 54 -6.80 -6.25 4.64
N CYS A 55 -5.47 -6.33 4.68
CA CYS A 55 -4.60 -5.43 3.93
C CYS A 55 -4.75 -5.63 2.40
N ILE A 56 -4.85 -6.87 1.94
CA ILE A 56 -5.04 -7.21 0.52
C ILE A 56 -6.41 -6.73 0.04
N ALA A 57 -7.48 -7.00 0.80
CA ALA A 57 -8.83 -6.58 0.45
C ALA A 57 -8.92 -5.06 0.25
N ARG A 58 -8.25 -4.28 1.11
CA ARG A 58 -8.16 -2.81 1.01
C ARG A 58 -7.39 -2.35 -0.22
N ALA A 59 -6.33 -3.06 -0.61
CA ALA A 59 -5.54 -2.74 -1.80
C ALA A 59 -6.31 -3.02 -3.11
N LEU A 60 -7.20 -4.01 -3.11
CA LEU A 60 -7.97 -4.44 -4.28
C LEU A 60 -9.32 -3.72 -4.43
N VAL A 61 -9.86 -3.08 -3.38
CA VAL A 61 -11.24 -2.52 -3.37
C VAL A 61 -11.55 -1.48 -4.47
N ARG A 62 -10.54 -0.99 -5.19
CA ARG A 62 -10.66 0.03 -6.24
C ARG A 62 -10.48 -0.54 -7.67
N TYR A 63 -10.20 -1.83 -7.82
CA TYR A 63 -9.78 -2.45 -9.09
C TYR A 63 -10.53 -3.72 -9.43
#